data_AF-A0A7K2WWR3-F1
#
_entry.id   AF-A0A7K2WWR3-F1
#
_cell.length_a   1.000
_cell.length_b   1.000
_cell.length_c   1.000
_cell.angle_alpha   90.00
_cell.angle_beta   90.00
_cell.angle_gamma   90.00
#
_symmetry.space_group_name_H-M   'P 1'
#
loop_
_entity.id
_entity.type
_entity.pdbx_description
1 polymer ?
#
loop_
_entity_poly.entity_id
_entity_poly.type
_entity_poly.pdbx_seq_one_letter_code
_entity_poly.pdbx_strand_id
1 'polypeptide(L)'
;MSEESSRLEQLHFLRRFLLGDLARVDRWIVEEEQRVADEAARRPPQPPPEPPEWGLERSPLHGHPPLMLHTGACWRPARPVEALTRDQAVRALVEQGLPACVLCRPDTALGVLE
;
A
#
# COMPACT_ATOMS: atom_id res chain seq x y z
N MET A 1 16.47 59.89 18.45
CA MET A 1 15.32 59.18 17.84
C MET A 1 15.64 58.72 16.41
N SER A 2 16.82 58.16 16.14
CA SER A 2 17.27 57.96 14.73
C SER A 2 17.79 56.56 14.42
N GLU A 3 18.00 55.70 15.43
CA GLU A 3 18.60 54.38 15.23
C GLU A 3 17.52 53.26 15.19
N GLU A 4 16.49 53.35 16.04
CA GLU A 4 15.35 52.42 16.01
C GLU A 4 14.47 52.55 14.75
N SER A 5 14.29 53.78 14.23
CA SER A 5 13.60 53.99 12.93
C SER A 5 14.35 53.31 11.79
N SER A 6 15.69 53.40 11.79
CA SER A 6 16.54 52.77 10.79
C SER A 6 16.50 51.24 10.88
N ARG A 7 16.52 50.66 12.08
CA ARG A 7 16.42 49.19 12.26
C ARG A 7 15.04 48.66 11.87
N LEU A 8 13.97 49.36 12.23
CA LEU A 8 12.60 48.97 11.86
C LEU A 8 12.40 48.99 10.33
N GLU A 9 12.92 50.00 9.65
CA GLU A 9 12.90 50.10 8.19
C GLU A 9 13.66 48.95 7.51
N GLN A 10 14.85 48.61 8.02
CA GLN A 10 15.64 47.46 7.54
C GLN A 10 14.90 46.14 7.71
N LEU A 11 14.25 45.92 8.85
CA LEU A 11 13.46 44.71 9.10
C LEU A 11 12.23 44.64 8.18
N HIS A 12 11.56 45.77 7.91
CA HIS A 12 10.47 45.81 6.94
C HIS A 12 10.94 45.53 5.51
N PHE A 13 12.11 46.04 5.13
CA PHE A 13 12.73 45.72 3.84
C PHE A 13 13.03 44.22 3.75
N LEU A 14 13.73 43.66 4.75
CA LEU A 14 14.06 42.23 4.80
C LEU A 14 12.81 41.36 4.72
N ARG A 15 11.74 41.73 5.45
CA ARG A 15 10.45 41.01 5.38
C ARG A 15 9.90 40.97 3.96
N ARG A 16 9.89 42.09 3.24
CA ARG A 16 9.39 42.12 1.85
C ARG A 16 10.26 41.27 0.92
N PHE A 17 11.57 41.34 1.10
CA PHE A 17 12.51 40.53 0.35
C PHE A 17 12.27 39.03 0.57
N LEU A 18 12.21 38.59 1.84
CA LEU A 18 11.95 37.19 2.20
C LEU A 18 10.60 36.68 1.72
N LEU A 19 9.56 37.53 1.71
CA LEU A 19 8.26 37.16 1.13
C LEU A 19 8.36 36.92 -0.38
N GLY A 20 9.17 37.71 -1.09
CA GLY A 20 9.44 37.51 -2.51
C GLY A 20 10.21 36.22 -2.79
N ASP A 21 11.20 35.91 -1.96
CA ASP A 21 11.96 34.68 -2.04
C ASP A 21 11.11 33.45 -1.70
N LEU A 22 10.28 33.53 -0.66
CA LEU A 22 9.34 32.47 -0.31
C LEU A 22 8.38 32.19 -1.46
N ALA A 23 7.78 33.23 -2.04
CA ALA A 23 6.89 33.09 -3.18
C ALA A 23 7.60 32.47 -4.41
N ARG A 24 8.92 32.66 -4.56
CA ARG A 24 9.70 32.00 -5.61
C ARG A 24 9.87 30.52 -5.33
N VAL A 25 10.23 30.16 -4.10
CA VAL A 25 10.36 28.76 -3.67
C VAL A 25 9.02 28.03 -3.81
N ASP A 26 7.91 28.64 -3.42
CA ASP A 26 6.58 28.05 -3.55
C ASP A 26 6.24 27.70 -5.02
N ARG A 27 6.62 28.56 -5.98
CA ARG A 27 6.45 28.25 -7.41
C ARG A 27 7.28 27.06 -7.84
N TRP A 28 8.54 26.96 -7.40
CA TRP A 28 9.39 25.81 -7.71
C TRP A 28 8.83 24.52 -7.10
N ILE A 29 8.26 24.57 -5.91
CA ILE A 29 7.59 23.42 -5.29
C ILE A 29 6.45 22.93 -6.18
N VAL A 30 5.56 23.84 -6.61
CA VAL A 30 4.44 23.48 -7.49
C VAL A 30 4.94 22.88 -8.81
N GLU A 31 5.98 23.46 -9.41
CA GLU A 31 6.59 22.93 -10.64
C GLU A 31 7.16 21.52 -10.44
N GLU A 32 7.84 21.27 -9.31
CA GLU A 32 8.44 19.96 -9.03
C GLU A 32 7.38 18.91 -8.68
N GLU A 33 6.35 19.28 -7.93
CA GLU A 33 5.19 18.42 -7.65
C GLU A 33 4.50 17.98 -8.95
N GLN A 34 4.33 18.90 -9.89
CA GLN A 34 3.79 18.57 -11.22
C GLN A 34 4.69 17.60 -11.98
N ARG A 35 6.02 17.81 -11.95
CA ARG A 35 6.97 16.88 -12.59
C ARG A 35 6.91 15.48 -11.99
N VAL A 36 6.82 15.37 -10.66
CA VAL A 36 6.69 14.07 -9.97
C VAL A 36 5.37 13.38 -10.34
N ALA A 37 4.26 14.13 -10.37
CA ALA A 37 2.96 13.60 -10.78
C ALA A 37 2.95 13.11 -12.24
N ASP A 38 3.55 13.87 -13.15
CA ASP A 38 3.68 13.50 -14.56
C ASP A 38 4.54 12.25 -14.73
N GLU A 39 5.64 12.10 -13.99
CA GLU A 39 6.47 10.90 -14.03
C GLU A 39 5.69 9.67 -13.51
N ALA A 40 4.96 9.83 -12.41
CA ALA A 40 4.11 8.77 -11.88
C ALA A 40 3.02 8.35 -12.88
N ALA A 41 2.41 9.30 -13.58
CA ALA A 41 1.40 9.03 -14.61
C ALA A 41 1.99 8.33 -15.85
N ARG A 42 3.25 8.61 -16.20
CA ARG A 42 3.95 7.95 -17.32
C ARG A 42 4.45 6.55 -16.97
N ARG A 43 4.54 6.20 -15.69
CA ARG A 43 4.95 4.87 -15.28
C ARG A 43 3.88 3.88 -15.73
N PRO A 44 4.22 2.88 -16.58
CA PRO A 44 3.25 1.87 -16.96
C PRO A 44 2.74 1.17 -15.69
N PRO A 45 1.44 0.81 -15.63
CA PRO A 45 0.94 0.02 -14.52
C PRO A 45 1.83 -1.22 -14.38
N GLN A 46 2.33 -1.48 -13.18
CA GLN A 46 3.07 -2.71 -12.95
C GLN A 46 2.13 -3.87 -13.28
N PRO A 47 2.63 -4.93 -13.95
CA PRO A 47 1.82 -6.12 -14.13
C PRO A 47 1.32 -6.57 -12.76
N PRO A 48 0.07 -7.06 -12.67
CA PRO A 48 -0.42 -7.59 -11.40
C PRO A 48 0.58 -8.62 -10.90
N PRO A 49 0.87 -8.64 -9.58
CA PRO A 49 1.71 -9.68 -9.02
C PRO A 49 1.14 -11.04 -9.42
N GLU A 50 2.02 -12.02 -9.66
CA GLU A 50 1.60 -13.38 -9.92
C GLU A 50 0.62 -13.83 -8.82
N PRO A 51 -0.49 -14.50 -9.18
CA PRO A 51 -1.46 -14.93 -8.20
C PRO A 51 -0.76 -15.81 -7.15
N PRO A 52 -0.98 -15.56 -5.86
CA PRO A 52 -0.31 -16.33 -4.83
C PRO A 52 -0.72 -17.79 -4.94
N GLU A 53 0.23 -18.71 -4.77
CA GLU A 53 -0.05 -20.15 -4.85
C GLU A 53 -1.08 -20.63 -3.83
N TRP A 54 -1.21 -19.91 -2.71
CA TRP A 54 -2.11 -20.24 -1.61
C TRP A 54 -2.85 -19.00 -1.13
N GLY A 55 -4.14 -19.20 -0.83
CA GLY A 55 -5.04 -18.11 -0.54
C GLY A 55 -5.92 -18.38 0.68
N LEU A 56 -5.87 -17.46 1.65
CA LEU A 56 -6.74 -17.49 2.83
C LEU A 56 -8.00 -16.65 2.60
N GLU A 57 -9.15 -17.31 2.55
CA GLU A 57 -10.44 -16.64 2.46
C GLU A 57 -10.76 -15.94 3.79
N ARG A 58 -10.81 -14.61 3.76
CA ARG A 58 -11.22 -13.82 4.93
C ARG A 58 -12.73 -13.65 4.97
N SER A 59 -13.27 -13.57 6.19
CA SER A 59 -14.66 -13.20 6.39
C SER A 59 -14.90 -11.78 5.88
N PRO A 60 -16.03 -11.50 5.21
CA PRO A 60 -16.42 -10.14 4.84
C PRO A 60 -16.72 -9.25 6.07
N LEU A 61 -16.98 -9.86 7.23
CA LEU A 61 -17.14 -9.15 8.50
C LEU A 61 -15.78 -8.98 9.18
N HIS A 62 -15.42 -7.73 9.46
CA HIS A 62 -14.15 -7.39 10.10
C HIS A 62 -14.01 -8.05 11.47
N GLY A 63 -12.83 -8.62 11.76
CA GLY A 63 -12.51 -9.27 13.03
C GLY A 63 -12.97 -10.72 13.17
N HIS A 64 -13.68 -11.27 12.19
CA HIS A 64 -14.06 -12.69 12.20
C HIS A 64 -12.91 -13.59 11.72
N PRO A 65 -12.86 -14.86 12.20
CA PRO A 65 -11.83 -15.79 11.79
C PRO A 65 -11.88 -16.05 10.27
N PRO A 66 -10.75 -16.48 9.69
CA PRO A 66 -10.72 -16.90 8.30
C PRO A 66 -11.68 -18.05 8.04
N LEU A 67 -12.21 -18.12 6.83
CA LEU A 67 -13.25 -19.08 6.48
C LEU A 67 -12.66 -20.36 5.91
N MET A 68 -11.68 -20.27 5.00
CA MET A 68 -11.23 -21.42 4.22
C MET A 68 -9.89 -21.17 3.54
N LEU A 69 -9.09 -22.23 3.35
CA LEU A 69 -7.88 -22.19 2.51
C LEU A 69 -8.21 -22.59 1.06
N HIS A 70 -7.52 -21.96 0.11
CA HIS A 70 -7.61 -22.23 -1.33
C HIS A 70 -6.22 -22.33 -1.97
N THR A 71 -6.15 -22.95 -3.15
CA THR A 71 -5.02 -22.81 -4.07
C THR A 71 -5.18 -21.53 -4.92
N GLY A 72 -4.07 -21.01 -5.43
CA GLY A 72 -4.04 -19.82 -6.30
C GLY A 72 -4.79 -19.98 -7.62
N ALA A 73 -5.03 -21.23 -8.04
CA ALA A 73 -5.77 -21.56 -9.26
C ALA A 73 -7.26 -21.85 -9.00
N CYS A 74 -7.78 -21.57 -7.81
CA CYS A 74 -9.19 -21.85 -7.48
C CYS A 74 -10.13 -21.01 -8.35
N TRP A 75 -10.99 -21.69 -9.12
CA TRP A 75 -11.95 -21.10 -10.07
C TRP A 75 -13.04 -20.20 -9.44
N ARG A 76 -13.13 -20.13 -8.10
CA ARG A 76 -14.02 -19.19 -7.40
C ARG A 76 -13.24 -17.98 -6.85
N PRO A 77 -12.89 -16.98 -7.68
CA PRO A 77 -12.30 -15.74 -7.19
C PRO A 77 -13.43 -14.73 -6.95
N ALA A 78 -13.87 -14.54 -5.70
CA ALA A 78 -14.76 -13.42 -5.37
C ALA A 78 -14.69 -12.97 -3.91
N ARG A 79 -13.60 -13.27 -3.19
CA ARG A 79 -13.43 -12.85 -1.80
C ARG A 79 -12.04 -12.27 -1.60
N PRO A 80 -11.85 -11.37 -0.64
CA PRO A 80 -10.50 -10.94 -0.28
C PRO A 80 -9.73 -12.18 0.17
N VAL A 81 -8.74 -12.54 -0.64
CA VAL A 81 -7.84 -13.64 -0.37
C VAL A 81 -6.53 -13.04 0.09
N GLU A 82 -6.10 -13.40 1.29
CA GLU A 82 -4.77 -13.08 1.75
C GLU A 82 -3.78 -14.12 1.22
N ALA A 83 -2.71 -13.65 0.58
CA ALA A 83 -1.64 -14.49 0.07
C ALA A 83 -0.90 -15.18 1.23
N LEU A 84 -0.74 -16.50 1.14
CA LEU A 84 0.05 -17.27 2.08
C LEU A 84 1.25 -17.91 1.39
N THR A 85 2.36 -18.02 2.11
CA THR A 85 3.42 -18.97 1.75
C THR A 85 2.95 -20.39 1.98
N ARG A 86 3.63 -21.36 1.36
CA ARG A 86 3.37 -22.79 1.58
C ARG A 86 3.36 -23.15 3.06
N ASP A 87 4.35 -22.71 3.83
CA ASP A 87 4.46 -23.03 5.26
C ASP A 87 3.33 -22.41 6.09
N GLN A 88 2.90 -21.18 5.73
CA GLN A 88 1.74 -20.57 6.37
C GLN A 88 0.46 -21.34 6.05
N ALA A 89 0.31 -21.81 4.81
CA ALA A 89 -0.84 -22.60 4.38
C ALA A 89 -0.89 -23.96 5.10
N VAL A 90 0.24 -24.65 5.26
CA VAL A 90 0.34 -25.88 6.06
C VAL A 90 -0.04 -25.64 7.51
N ARG A 91 0.51 -24.60 8.15
CA ARG A 91 0.15 -24.27 9.55
C ARG A 91 -1.32 -23.91 9.70
N ALA A 92 -1.90 -23.20 8.73
CA ALA A 92 -3.33 -22.89 8.75
C ALA A 92 -4.20 -24.16 8.76
N LEU A 93 -3.85 -25.17 7.96
CA LEU A 93 -4.57 -26.45 7.95
C LEU A 93 -4.33 -27.27 9.22
N VAL A 94 -3.07 -27.42 9.62
CA VAL A 94 -2.67 -28.40 10.66
C VAL A 94 -2.81 -27.83 12.07
N GLU A 95 -2.30 -26.62 12.30
CA GLU A 95 -2.27 -26.02 13.64
C GLU A 95 -3.55 -25.24 13.95
N GLN A 96 -4.08 -24.51 12.97
CA GLN A 96 -5.25 -23.65 13.17
C GLN A 96 -6.58 -24.36 12.83
N GLY A 97 -6.52 -25.58 12.29
CA GLY A 97 -7.71 -26.37 11.94
C GLY A 97 -8.59 -25.71 10.89
N LEU A 98 -8.02 -24.87 10.04
CA LEU A 98 -8.76 -24.17 9.00
C LEU A 98 -9.28 -25.16 7.96
N PRO A 99 -10.55 -25.08 7.52
CA PRO A 99 -11.06 -26.00 6.53
C PRO A 99 -10.40 -25.74 5.16
N ALA A 100 -10.11 -26.83 4.46
CA ALA A 100 -9.65 -26.80 3.08
C ALA A 100 -10.83 -26.67 2.11
N CYS A 101 -10.66 -25.93 1.03
CA CYS A 101 -11.65 -25.88 -0.03
C CYS A 101 -11.79 -27.24 -0.73
N VAL A 102 -12.99 -27.81 -0.70
CA VAL A 102 -13.30 -29.11 -1.31
C VAL A 102 -13.14 -29.12 -2.84
N LEU A 103 -13.20 -27.96 -3.49
CA LEU A 103 -13.11 -27.85 -4.95
C LEU A 103 -11.66 -27.85 -5.43
N CYS A 104 -10.78 -27.09 -4.79
CA CYS A 104 -9.37 -27.00 -5.18
C CYS A 104 -8.43 -27.89 -4.36
N ARG A 105 -8.93 -28.52 -3.29
CA ARG A 105 -8.22 -29.46 -2.39
C ARG A 105 -6.79 -29.03 -2.04
N PRO A 106 -6.62 -27.86 -1.39
CA PRO A 106 -5.29 -27.36 -1.05
C PRO A 106 -4.58 -28.24 -0.02
N ASP A 107 -5.32 -28.94 0.83
CA ASP A 107 -4.84 -29.99 1.73
C ASP A 107 -4.14 -31.13 0.99
N THR A 108 -4.72 -31.65 -0.08
CA THR A 108 -4.05 -32.65 -0.92
C THR A 108 -2.87 -32.04 -1.67
N ALA A 109 -3.03 -30.84 -2.23
CA ALA A 109 -1.95 -30.18 -2.97
C ALA A 109 -0.74 -29.85 -2.09
N LEU A 110 -0.96 -29.59 -0.79
CA LEU A 110 0.09 -29.39 0.21
C LEU A 110 0.67 -30.70 0.76
N GLY A 111 0.04 -31.84 0.47
CA GLY A 111 0.43 -33.15 1.00
C GLY A 111 0.08 -33.34 2.48
N VAL A 112 -0.92 -32.63 2.99
CA VAL A 112 -1.41 -32.74 4.38
C VAL A 112 -2.37 -33.91 4.54
N LEU A 113 -3.18 -34.18 3.51
CA LEU A 113 -4.05 -35.35 3.42
C LEU A 113 -3.70 -36.15 2.16
N GLU A 114 -3.59 -37.48 2.30
CA GLU A 114 -3.49 -38.43 1.18
C GLU A 114 -4.83 -38.54 0.43
#